data_AF-A0A086QSU0-F1
#
_entry.id   AF-A0A086QSU0-F1
#
_cell.length_a   1.000
_cell.length_b   1.000
_cell.length_c   1.000
_cell.angle_alpha   90.00
_cell.angle_beta   90.00
_cell.angle_gamma   90.00
#
_symmetry.space_group_name_H-M   'P 1'
#
loop_
_entity.id
_entity.type
_entity.pdbx_description
1 polymer ?
#
loop_
_entity_poly.entity_id
_entity_poly.type
_entity_poly.pdbx_seq_one_letter_code
_entity_poly.pdbx_strand_id
1 'polypeptide(L)'
;KSLVFSVSCLQVDINAQQLHLAGVAVICPSSLKTIVVVEGSLISIKRFRSLMMRRIKWRELEGSTAVNDDDDDEDEKPEADDESCCLVWQGTVRTNSFSGWKIHRVAGEADGRKIFKLAHVEHYWDMAQKYRHVSNDL
;
A
#
# COMPACT_ATOMS: atom_id res chain seq x y z
N LYS A 1 2.40 -5.62 12.67
CA LYS A 1 2.33 -6.36 11.37
C LYS A 1 2.56 -5.35 10.25
N SER A 2 3.08 -5.74 9.08
CA SER A 2 3.27 -4.80 7.97
C SER A 2 2.75 -5.33 6.62
N LEU A 3 2.35 -4.42 5.72
CA LEU A 3 1.91 -4.69 4.35
C LEU A 3 2.61 -3.76 3.36
N VAL A 4 2.80 -4.22 2.11
CA VAL A 4 3.37 -3.42 1.02
C VAL A 4 2.43 -3.44 -0.22
N PHE A 5 2.07 -2.27 -0.77
CA PHE A 5 1.17 -2.10 -1.93
C PHE A 5 1.70 -1.10 -2.99
N SER A 6 1.10 -1.09 -4.19
CA SER A 6 1.36 -0.09 -5.24
C SER A 6 0.10 0.54 -5.82
N VAL A 7 -0.14 1.87 -5.65
CA VAL A 7 -1.47 2.51 -5.84
C VAL A 7 -1.50 4.06 -5.99
N SER A 8 -2.69 4.64 -6.28
CA SER A 8 -3.01 6.07 -6.14
C SER A 8 -3.25 6.48 -4.66
N CYS A 9 -3.02 7.73 -4.27
CA CYS A 9 -2.63 8.08 -2.89
C CYS A 9 -3.71 8.72 -1.98
N LEU A 10 -4.78 9.32 -2.49
CA LEU A 10 -5.67 10.16 -1.65
C LEU A 10 -6.51 9.36 -0.66
N GLN A 11 -7.17 8.29 -1.11
CA GLN A 11 -7.97 7.44 -0.22
C GLN A 11 -7.10 6.65 0.75
N VAL A 12 -5.88 6.29 0.32
CA VAL A 12 -4.87 5.62 1.14
C VAL A 12 -4.52 6.48 2.35
N ASP A 13 -4.30 7.78 2.12
CA ASP A 13 -3.89 8.73 3.16
C ASP A 13 -4.92 8.81 4.29
N ILE A 14 -6.16 9.13 3.93
CA ILE A 14 -7.25 9.35 4.88
C ILE A 14 -7.49 8.09 5.72
N ASN A 15 -7.56 6.93 5.08
CA ASN A 15 -7.84 5.67 5.78
C ASN A 15 -6.67 5.22 6.65
N ALA A 16 -5.42 5.46 6.23
CA ALA A 16 -4.26 5.15 7.06
C ALA A 16 -4.25 5.97 8.36
N GLN A 17 -4.60 7.26 8.25
CA GLN A 17 -4.71 8.16 9.40
C GLN A 17 -5.88 7.76 10.33
N GLN A 18 -7.07 7.51 9.76
CA GLN A 18 -8.27 7.13 10.53
C GLN A 18 -8.09 5.80 11.27
N LEU A 19 -7.36 4.85 10.69
CA LEU A 19 -7.07 3.55 11.31
C LEU A 19 -5.85 3.59 12.26
N HIS A 20 -5.27 4.76 12.49
CA HIS A 20 -4.08 5.00 13.30
C HIS A 20 -2.91 4.08 12.90
N LEU A 21 -2.73 3.87 11.59
CA LEU A 21 -1.61 3.11 11.06
C LEU A 21 -0.34 3.96 11.05
N ALA A 22 0.79 3.33 11.32
CA ALA A 22 2.10 3.89 11.02
C ALA A 22 2.54 3.43 9.63
N GLY A 23 3.44 4.13 8.98
CA GLY A 23 3.94 3.70 7.68
C GLY A 23 4.33 4.83 6.75
N VAL A 24 4.49 4.49 5.47
CA VAL A 24 4.89 5.43 4.45
C VAL A 24 4.26 5.09 3.10
N ALA A 25 3.80 6.10 2.37
CA ALA A 25 3.56 6.00 0.94
C ALA A 25 4.62 6.81 0.18
N VAL A 26 5.30 6.18 -0.77
CA VAL A 26 6.29 6.83 -1.63
C VAL A 26 5.78 6.80 -3.06
N ILE A 27 5.51 7.99 -3.61
CA ILE A 27 5.05 8.19 -4.99
C ILE A 27 6.26 8.58 -5.82
N CYS A 28 6.58 7.76 -6.82
CA CYS A 28 7.75 7.95 -7.68
C CYS A 28 7.32 7.94 -9.17
N PRO A 29 7.05 9.11 -9.77
CA PRO A 29 6.56 9.21 -11.15
C PRO A 29 7.50 8.56 -12.18
N SER A 30 8.81 8.61 -11.95
CA SER A 30 9.81 8.00 -12.86
C SER A 30 9.72 6.47 -12.92
N SER A 31 9.24 5.83 -11.86
CA SER A 31 9.05 4.37 -11.82
C SER A 31 7.62 3.94 -12.16
N LEU A 32 6.69 4.89 -12.32
CA LEU A 32 5.24 4.68 -12.43
C LEU A 32 4.60 3.86 -11.29
N LYS A 33 5.37 3.49 -10.27
CA LYS A 33 4.91 2.77 -9.08
C LYS A 33 4.82 3.73 -7.91
N THR A 34 3.76 3.59 -7.13
CA THR A 34 3.73 4.06 -5.75
C THR A 34 4.07 2.87 -4.87
N ILE A 35 4.73 3.07 -3.73
CA ILE A 35 4.96 1.99 -2.77
C ILE A 35 4.40 2.44 -1.43
N VAL A 36 3.41 1.70 -0.93
CA VAL A 36 2.75 1.95 0.36
C VAL A 36 3.16 0.87 1.34
N VAL A 37 3.73 1.25 2.46
CA VAL A 37 3.98 0.38 3.60
C VAL A 37 3.13 0.82 4.78
N VAL A 38 2.38 -0.10 5.37
CA VAL A 38 1.61 0.15 6.59
C VAL A 38 2.05 -0.79 7.70
N GLU A 39 2.06 -0.29 8.93
CA GLU A 39 2.41 -0.97 10.16
C GLU A 39 1.38 -0.67 11.26
N GLY A 40 0.96 -1.68 12.02
CA GLY A 40 -0.07 -1.49 13.04
C GLY A 40 -0.65 -2.77 13.62
N SER A 41 -1.82 -2.61 14.25
CA SER A 41 -2.61 -3.70 14.84
C SER A 41 -3.14 -4.65 13.76
N LEU A 42 -3.38 -5.90 14.11
CA LEU A 42 -3.95 -6.89 13.19
C LEU A 42 -5.32 -6.44 12.63
N ILE A 43 -6.15 -5.85 13.48
CA ILE A 43 -7.49 -5.39 13.10
C ILE A 43 -7.41 -4.23 12.11
N SER A 44 -6.60 -3.21 12.42
CA SER A 44 -6.41 -2.04 11.54
C SER A 44 -5.86 -2.46 10.18
N ILE A 45 -4.92 -3.40 10.15
CA ILE A 45 -4.30 -3.91 8.92
C ILE A 45 -5.28 -4.73 8.08
N LYS A 46 -6.11 -5.58 8.71
CA LYS A 46 -7.16 -6.30 8.00
C LYS A 46 -8.15 -5.34 7.33
N ARG A 47 -8.62 -4.34 8.07
CA ARG A 47 -9.52 -3.30 7.54
C ARG A 47 -8.87 -2.55 6.37
N PHE A 48 -7.62 -2.14 6.52
CA PHE A 48 -6.88 -1.45 5.47
C PHE A 48 -6.66 -2.33 4.23
N ARG A 49 -6.28 -3.60 4.39
CA ARG A 49 -6.15 -4.53 3.26
C ARG A 49 -7.48 -4.69 2.51
N SER A 50 -8.59 -4.89 3.23
CA SER A 50 -9.92 -5.00 2.63
C SER A 50 -10.27 -3.74 1.84
N LEU A 51 -9.98 -2.56 2.38
CA LEU A 51 -10.16 -1.30 1.67
C LEU A 51 -9.34 -1.26 0.36
N MET A 52 -8.03 -1.55 0.45
CA MET A 52 -7.10 -1.44 -0.68
C MET A 52 -7.39 -2.43 -1.81
N MET A 53 -7.79 -3.65 -1.48
CA MET A 53 -7.97 -4.73 -2.46
C MET A 53 -9.40 -4.84 -3.00
N ARG A 54 -10.41 -4.32 -2.28
CA ARG A 54 -11.83 -4.51 -2.66
C ARG A 54 -12.62 -3.22 -2.84
N ARG A 55 -12.42 -2.23 -1.95
CA ARG A 55 -13.31 -1.06 -1.87
C ARG A 55 -12.86 0.09 -2.76
N ILE A 56 -11.56 0.23 -2.98
CA ILE A 56 -11.05 1.28 -3.85
C ILE A 56 -11.04 0.75 -5.29
N LYS A 57 -11.88 1.36 -6.12
CA LYS A 57 -11.86 1.13 -7.57
C LYS A 57 -10.78 1.97 -8.22
N TRP A 58 -9.59 1.42 -8.32
CA TRP A 58 -8.41 2.15 -8.77
C TRP A 58 -8.49 2.61 -10.24
N ARG A 59 -9.13 1.83 -11.14
CA ARG A 59 -9.29 2.19 -12.56
C ARG A 59 -10.26 3.36 -12.79
N GLU A 60 -11.32 3.46 -11.98
CA GLU A 60 -12.34 4.52 -12.12
C GLU A 60 -11.88 5.87 -11.53
N LEU A 61 -10.86 5.85 -10.66
CA LEU A 61 -10.35 7.04 -9.97
C LEU A 61 -9.51 7.96 -10.87
N GLU A 62 -9.08 7.52 -12.06
CA GLU A 62 -8.51 8.41 -13.07
C GLU A 62 -9.57 9.36 -13.68
N GLY A 63 -10.85 9.18 -13.37
CA GLY A 63 -11.95 9.96 -13.96
C GLY A 63 -13.00 10.55 -13.00
N SER A 64 -13.22 10.07 -11.77
CA SER A 64 -14.29 10.63 -10.92
C SER A 64 -14.13 10.39 -9.41
N THR A 65 -14.49 11.43 -8.65
CA THR A 65 -14.73 11.44 -7.20
C THR A 65 -15.95 10.59 -6.82
N ALA A 66 -15.80 9.64 -5.89
CA ALA A 66 -16.60 9.55 -4.66
C ALA A 66 -16.39 8.21 -3.92
N VAL A 67 -16.40 8.35 -2.59
CA VAL A 67 -16.54 7.34 -1.55
C VAL A 67 -17.81 6.49 -1.72
N ASN A 68 -17.72 5.19 -1.44
CA ASN A 68 -18.83 4.42 -0.91
C ASN A 68 -18.35 3.53 0.25
N ASP A 69 -19.12 3.60 1.32
CA ASP A 69 -19.05 2.77 2.51
C ASP A 69 -19.98 1.58 2.29
N ASP A 70 -19.44 0.37 2.34
CA ASP A 70 -20.22 -0.82 2.63
C ASP A 70 -19.36 -1.73 3.48
N ASP A 71 -19.87 -1.96 4.67
CA ASP A 71 -19.45 -2.96 5.63
C ASP A 71 -19.96 -4.31 5.09
N ASP A 72 -19.04 -5.23 4.81
CA ASP A 72 -19.41 -6.65 4.75
C ASP A 72 -18.19 -7.49 5.17
N ASP A 73 -18.29 -7.96 6.42
CA ASP A 73 -17.54 -9.08 6.95
C ASP A 73 -18.00 -10.35 6.22
N GLU A 74 -17.20 -10.80 5.27
CA GLU A 74 -17.12 -12.22 4.89
C GLU A 74 -15.70 -12.48 4.37
N ASP A 75 -14.91 -13.13 5.22
CA ASP A 75 -13.69 -13.84 4.86
C ASP A 75 -14.07 -14.85 3.75
N GLU A 76 -13.37 -14.86 2.60
CA GLU A 76 -13.50 -15.78 1.44
C GLU A 76 -14.11 -15.26 0.12
N LYS A 77 -14.03 -13.96 -0.20
CA LYS A 77 -14.15 -13.53 -1.62
C LYS A 77 -12.75 -13.47 -2.28
N PRO A 78 -12.54 -14.06 -3.48
CA PRO A 78 -11.25 -13.98 -4.17
C PRO A 78 -10.84 -12.52 -4.33
N GLU A 79 -9.55 -12.26 -4.12
CA GLU A 79 -8.93 -10.96 -4.37
C GLU A 79 -9.32 -10.53 -5.79
N ALA A 80 -10.06 -9.43 -5.92
CA ALA A 80 -10.43 -8.94 -7.22
C ALA A 80 -9.14 -8.70 -8.01
N ASP A 81 -9.07 -9.24 -9.24
CA ASP A 81 -7.96 -9.11 -10.19
C ASP A 81 -7.87 -7.66 -10.72
N ASP A 82 -7.78 -6.70 -9.79
CA ASP A 82 -7.52 -5.31 -10.10
C ASP A 82 -5.99 -5.15 -10.18
N GLU A 83 -5.45 -5.27 -11.40
CA GLU A 83 -4.02 -5.12 -11.73
C GLU A 83 -3.37 -3.81 -11.22
N SER A 84 -4.20 -2.91 -10.72
CA SER A 84 -3.90 -1.57 -10.24
C SER A 84 -3.41 -1.52 -8.79
N CYS A 85 -3.69 -2.54 -7.97
CA CYS A 85 -3.21 -2.66 -6.58
C CYS A 85 -2.86 -4.11 -6.24
N CYS A 86 -1.60 -4.36 -5.92
CA CYS A 86 -1.12 -5.69 -5.54
C CYS A 86 -0.54 -5.73 -4.14
N LEU A 87 -0.80 -6.82 -3.41
CA LEU A 87 -0.13 -7.13 -2.15
C LEU A 87 1.22 -7.79 -2.44
N VAL A 88 2.32 -7.09 -2.11
CA VAL A 88 3.68 -7.60 -2.34
C VAL A 88 4.15 -8.46 -1.17
N TRP A 89 3.83 -8.05 0.07
CA TRP A 89 4.25 -8.77 1.27
C TRP A 89 3.34 -8.49 2.46
N GLN A 90 3.17 -9.51 3.31
CA GLN A 90 2.49 -9.41 4.59
C GLN A 90 3.24 -10.19 5.66
N GLY A 91 3.47 -9.59 6.83
CA GLY A 91 4.09 -10.30 7.94
C GLY A 91 4.08 -9.57 9.27
N THR A 92 4.76 -10.17 10.25
CA THR A 92 4.96 -9.60 11.58
C THR A 92 6.42 -9.20 11.73
N VAL A 93 6.65 -7.98 12.20
CA VAL A 93 7.97 -7.45 12.55
C VAL A 93 8.05 -7.21 14.05
N ARG A 94 9.26 -7.24 14.61
CA ARG A 94 9.50 -7.10 16.06
C ARG A 94 9.13 -5.72 16.58
N THR A 95 9.44 -4.68 15.82
CA THR A 95 9.20 -3.28 16.16
C THR A 95 8.76 -2.54 14.91
N ASN A 96 7.90 -1.53 15.05
CA ASN A 96 7.55 -0.65 13.94
C ASN A 96 8.79 0.12 13.49
N SER A 97 8.94 0.22 12.18
CA SER A 97 10.00 0.98 11.51
C SER A 97 9.59 2.46 11.37
N PHE A 98 8.30 2.73 11.33
CA PHE A 98 7.72 4.06 11.23
C PHE A 98 6.98 4.45 12.51
N SER A 99 7.17 5.69 12.98
CA SER A 99 6.51 6.22 14.17
C SER A 99 5.12 6.82 13.90
N GLY A 100 4.74 6.94 12.63
CA GLY A 100 3.48 7.50 12.15
C GLY A 100 3.37 7.37 10.64
N TRP A 101 2.22 7.75 10.09
CA TRP A 101 1.96 7.72 8.65
C TRP A 101 2.52 8.95 7.95
N LYS A 102 3.18 8.77 6.80
CA LYS A 102 3.74 9.86 5.97
C LYS A 102 3.60 9.57 4.48
N ILE A 103 3.47 10.62 3.68
CA ILE A 103 3.51 10.55 2.22
C ILE A 103 4.72 11.32 1.70
N HIS A 104 5.49 10.70 0.82
CA HIS A 104 6.61 11.31 0.12
C HIS A 104 6.39 11.25 -1.38
N ARG A 105 6.56 12.39 -2.05
CA ARG A 105 6.69 12.48 -3.50
C ARG A 105 8.17 12.64 -3.82
N VAL A 106 8.71 11.72 -4.61
CA VAL A 106 10.14 11.69 -4.97
C VAL A 106 10.31 11.78 -6.47
N ALA A 107 11.40 12.40 -6.92
CA ALA A 107 11.68 12.55 -8.35
C ALA A 107 12.22 11.26 -8.99
N GLY A 108 13.01 10.49 -8.22
CA GLY A 108 13.69 9.30 -8.69
C GLY A 108 13.66 8.14 -7.70
N GLU A 109 13.88 6.93 -8.21
CA GLU A 109 13.92 5.71 -7.39
C GLU A 109 14.98 5.76 -6.30
N ALA A 110 16.12 6.40 -6.57
CA ALA A 110 17.18 6.56 -5.59
C ALA A 110 16.72 7.33 -4.34
N ASP A 111 15.88 8.36 -4.52
CA ASP A 111 15.33 9.14 -3.41
C ASP A 111 14.22 8.37 -2.68
N GLY A 112 13.43 7.60 -3.42
CA GLY A 112 12.49 6.65 -2.83
C GLY A 112 13.19 5.65 -1.92
N ARG A 113 14.23 4.98 -2.42
CA ARG A 113 15.03 4.02 -1.66
C ARG A 113 15.70 4.64 -0.43
N LYS A 114 16.12 5.92 -0.50
CA LYS A 114 16.69 6.63 0.67
C LYS A 114 15.70 6.71 1.84
N ILE A 115 14.41 6.91 1.59
CA ILE A 115 13.37 6.96 2.64
C ILE A 115 13.31 5.63 3.40
N PHE A 116 13.30 4.52 2.66
CA PHE A 116 13.28 3.17 3.25
C PHE A 116 14.58 2.84 3.97
N LYS A 117 15.72 3.29 3.44
CA LYS A 117 17.04 3.13 4.08
C LYS A 117 17.11 3.85 5.43
N LEU A 118 16.56 5.06 5.54
CA LEU A 118 16.50 5.81 6.81
C LEU A 118 15.67 5.11 7.88
N ALA A 119 14.68 4.31 7.46
CA ALA A 119 13.88 3.47 8.35
C ALA A 119 14.42 2.04 8.50
N HIS A 120 15.61 1.74 7.96
CA HIS A 120 16.24 0.41 7.98
C HIS A 120 15.40 -0.72 7.34
N VAL A 121 14.60 -0.37 6.32
CA VAL A 121 13.68 -1.30 5.63
C VAL A 121 13.81 -1.22 4.10
N GLU A 122 15.00 -0.98 3.57
CA GLU A 122 15.27 -0.94 2.12
C GLU A 122 14.82 -2.19 1.36
N HIS A 123 14.77 -3.35 2.02
CA HIS A 123 14.33 -4.60 1.43
C HIS A 123 12.86 -4.56 0.98
N TYR A 124 12.00 -3.77 1.63
CA TYR A 124 10.62 -3.57 1.15
C TYR A 124 10.56 -2.83 -0.18
N TRP A 125 11.42 -1.81 -0.36
CA TRP A 125 11.55 -1.10 -1.62
C TRP A 125 12.05 -2.03 -2.72
N ASP A 126 13.14 -2.73 -2.46
CA ASP A 126 13.77 -3.62 -3.45
C ASP A 126 12.83 -4.76 -3.87
N MET A 127 12.01 -5.28 -2.95
CA MET A 127 11.00 -6.29 -3.21
C MET A 127 9.84 -5.75 -4.06
N ALA A 128 9.30 -4.57 -3.73
CA ALA A 128 8.20 -3.96 -4.49
C ALA A 128 8.62 -3.57 -5.92
N GLN A 129 9.84 -3.08 -6.10
CA GLN A 129 10.37 -2.76 -7.43
C GLN A 129 10.47 -3.99 -8.33
N LYS A 130 10.90 -5.12 -7.77
CA LYS A 130 11.07 -6.39 -8.51
C LYS A 130 9.79 -7.22 -8.64
N TYR A 131 8.74 -6.86 -7.90
CA TYR A 131 7.48 -7.58 -7.93
C TYR A 131 6.87 -7.55 -9.34
N ARG A 132 6.50 -8.74 -9.82
CA ARG A 132 5.74 -8.98 -11.06
C ARG A 132 4.50 -9.78 -10.68
N HIS A 133 3.34 -9.41 -11.23
CA HIS A 133 2.12 -10.16 -11.01
C HIS A 133 2.20 -11.52 -11.71
N VAL A 134 1.74 -12.58 -11.05
CA VAL A 134 1.89 -13.97 -11.51
C VAL A 134 1.14 -14.25 -12.82
N SER A 135 0.12 -13.46 -13.17
CA SER A 135 -0.62 -13.60 -14.44
C SER A 135 0.20 -13.28 -15.70
N ASN A 136 1.41 -12.74 -15.58
CA ASN A 136 2.29 -12.44 -16.72
C ASN A 136 3.24 -13.57 -17.12
N ASP A 137 3.21 -14.72 -16.43
CA ASP A 137 4.12 -15.86 -16.66
C ASP A 137 3.42 -17.09 -17.31
N LEU A 138 2.25 -16.91 -17.93
CA LEU A 138 1.55 -17.93 -18.73
C LEU A 138 1.46 -17.55 -20.22
#